data_AF-A0A084E989-F1
#
_entry.id   AF-A0A084E989-F1
#
_cell.length_a   1.000
_cell.length_b   1.000
_cell.length_c   1.000
_cell.angle_alpha   90.00
_cell.angle_beta   90.00
_cell.angle_gamma   90.00
#
_symmetry.space_group_name_H-M   'P 1'
#
loop_
_entity.id
_entity.type
_entity.pdbx_description
1 polymer ?
#
loop_
_entity_poly.entity_id
_entity_poly.type
_entity_poly.pdbx_seq_one_letter_code
_entity_poly.pdbx_strand_id
1 'polypeptide(L)'
;MDVDHLKGIVCARLQENIGLFELELCLLIWASLTTGRSYKTLLPLSFHTASNESNWVATSPALVRNGENWAWWLDLRDRADPKPTEAGTLTLSERIYLPVTDLTVTIIDRCLAQRKCAPDRFAQPLFTHWEVGRYGRQVAGEPDEQDLLVETMMHWLERHDPQTGRKARDAAATTASLTRWLPATMNEAAGGDMVLTAAITGIIPSMAEASSAYGALSQDRLARHYRSSINGIDTLPPVTLPATVAATHIGGRFTPTDETVGDLVRSLAEGLEAAPRPIEMLHQAMTRYSVGLLAFALAHRGITGSLPASKDVDDNTRFYSLTDKNVRGTETQRLVWLCDTAMEQLRLYDEHVKCLEDMLPEETARQVGQIREQRDLPLFRLKRHRSKSFDRELLTAEPIKVTNAIGQAMAVQHLRKNAGRHWLRTKLVGQCSTETIHAFYGHGPLDSGSWDMFSALDPAVYRADLARTLDPVLQAAGWIPRAANLAIATL
;
A
#
# COMPACT_ATOMS: atom_id res chain seq x y z
N MET A 1 6.58 9.38 -24.36
CA MET A 1 5.96 8.75 -25.53
C MET A 1 4.72 9.53 -25.89
N ASP A 2 4.47 9.74 -27.18
CA ASP A 2 3.25 10.38 -27.68
C ASP A 2 2.21 9.29 -27.98
N VAL A 3 1.22 9.18 -27.10
CA VAL A 3 0.23 8.10 -27.16
C VAL A 3 -0.80 8.33 -28.26
N ASP A 4 -1.14 9.58 -28.59
CA ASP A 4 -2.11 9.88 -29.65
C ASP A 4 -1.58 9.43 -31.00
N HIS A 5 -0.30 9.66 -31.27
CA HIS A 5 0.34 9.14 -32.47
C HIS A 5 0.39 7.62 -32.51
N LEU A 6 0.74 6.97 -31.39
CA LEU A 6 0.77 5.51 -31.31
C LEU A 6 -0.62 4.91 -31.55
N LYS A 7 -1.66 5.48 -30.93
CA LYS A 7 -3.06 5.13 -31.17
C LYS A 7 -3.41 5.33 -32.63
N GLY A 8 -3.00 6.45 -33.24
CA GLY A 8 -3.19 6.73 -34.66
C GLY A 8 -2.60 5.64 -35.57
N ILE A 9 -1.37 5.18 -35.29
CA ILE A 9 -0.73 4.08 -36.02
C ILE A 9 -1.54 2.79 -35.90
N VAL A 10 -1.89 2.39 -34.66
CA VAL A 10 -2.64 1.16 -34.41
C VAL A 10 -4.02 1.22 -35.08
N CYS A 11 -4.75 2.32 -34.93
CA CYS A 11 -6.06 2.49 -35.55
C CYS A 11 -6.00 2.51 -37.07
N ALA A 12 -5.00 3.17 -37.67
CA ALA A 12 -4.82 3.19 -39.13
C ALA A 12 -4.56 1.76 -39.68
N ARG A 13 -3.72 0.98 -38.99
CA ARG A 13 -3.50 -0.43 -39.34
C ARG A 13 -4.76 -1.27 -39.21
N LEU A 14 -5.59 -1.00 -38.20
CA LEU A 14 -6.86 -1.69 -38.05
C LEU A 14 -7.91 -1.29 -39.10
N GLN A 15 -7.78 -0.15 -39.77
CA GLN A 15 -8.64 0.20 -40.91
C GLN A 15 -8.27 -0.59 -42.18
N GLU A 16 -7.03 -1.09 -42.26
CA GLU A 16 -6.56 -1.98 -43.33
C GLU A 16 -7.02 -3.44 -43.08
N ASN A 17 -7.13 -4.21 -44.16
CA ASN A 17 -7.35 -5.67 -44.08
C ASN A 17 -6.02 -6.38 -43.80
N ILE A 18 -5.52 -6.19 -42.58
CA ILE A 18 -4.24 -6.74 -42.12
C ILE A 18 -4.34 -8.21 -41.70
N GLY A 19 -3.22 -8.94 -41.80
CA GLY A 19 -3.11 -10.34 -41.41
C GLY A 19 -2.97 -10.55 -39.90
N LEU A 20 -2.84 -11.82 -39.49
CA LEU A 20 -2.81 -12.21 -38.08
C LEU A 20 -1.54 -11.70 -37.40
N PHE A 21 -0.42 -11.67 -38.13
CA PHE A 21 0.85 -11.17 -37.64
C PHE A 21 0.75 -9.69 -37.24
N GLU A 22 0.21 -8.84 -38.11
CA GLU A 22 0.05 -7.42 -37.80
C GLU A 22 -0.99 -7.16 -36.70
N LEU A 23 -2.03 -7.99 -36.59
CA LEU A 23 -2.98 -7.91 -35.48
C LEU A 23 -2.33 -8.26 -34.14
N GLU A 24 -1.51 -9.32 -34.10
CA GLU A 24 -0.73 -9.70 -32.92
C GLU A 24 0.29 -8.62 -32.56
N LEU A 25 0.88 -7.95 -33.55
CA LEU A 25 1.76 -6.81 -33.34
C LEU A 25 1.03 -5.62 -32.72
N CYS A 26 -0.16 -5.27 -33.24
CA CYS A 26 -1.03 -4.25 -32.65
C CYS A 26 -1.37 -4.60 -31.20
N LEU A 27 -1.69 -5.87 -30.92
CA LEU A 27 -1.99 -6.35 -29.57
C LEU A 27 -0.79 -6.21 -28.64
N LEU A 28 0.41 -6.59 -29.09
CA LEU A 28 1.64 -6.52 -28.30
C LEU A 28 1.97 -5.08 -27.92
N ILE A 29 1.92 -4.16 -28.89
CA ILE A 29 2.15 -2.72 -28.69
C ILE A 29 1.12 -2.13 -27.71
N TRP A 30 -0.15 -2.45 -27.91
CA TRP A 30 -1.22 -1.88 -27.09
C TRP A 30 -1.25 -2.47 -25.68
N ALA A 31 -0.97 -3.77 -25.52
CA ALA A 31 -0.80 -4.43 -24.21
C ALA A 31 0.46 -3.93 -23.48
N SER A 32 1.58 -3.83 -24.20
CA SER A 32 2.65 -2.82 -24.08
C SER A 32 2.34 -1.64 -23.17
N LEU A 33 1.65 -0.70 -23.79
CA LEU A 33 1.24 0.57 -23.26
C LEU A 33 0.28 0.42 -22.07
N THR A 34 -0.79 -0.35 -22.24
CA THR A 34 -1.93 -0.38 -21.31
C THR A 34 -1.69 -1.24 -20.08
N THR A 35 -0.67 -2.09 -20.04
CA THR A 35 -0.31 -2.84 -18.82
C THR A 35 0.99 -2.32 -18.18
N GLY A 36 1.76 -1.52 -18.91
CA GLY A 36 3.10 -1.07 -18.50
C GLY A 36 4.11 -2.22 -18.42
N ARG A 37 3.79 -3.41 -18.95
CA ARG A 37 4.65 -4.59 -18.85
C ARG A 37 5.42 -4.83 -20.13
N SER A 38 6.65 -5.33 -20.04
CA SER A 38 7.44 -5.60 -21.25
C SER A 38 6.91 -6.78 -22.05
N TYR A 39 7.26 -6.81 -23.33
CA TYR A 39 7.01 -7.94 -24.23
C TYR A 39 7.47 -9.27 -23.63
N LYS A 40 8.58 -9.29 -22.87
CA LYS A 40 9.09 -10.49 -22.19
C LYS A 40 8.06 -11.14 -21.25
N THR A 41 7.15 -10.33 -20.70
CA THR A 41 6.13 -10.77 -19.76
C THR A 41 4.82 -11.13 -20.45
N LEU A 42 4.57 -10.53 -21.62
CA LEU A 42 3.30 -10.61 -22.34
C LEU A 42 3.30 -11.74 -23.36
N LEU A 43 4.43 -11.93 -24.07
CA LEU A 43 4.55 -12.95 -25.11
C LEU A 43 4.20 -14.38 -24.63
N PRO A 44 4.62 -14.82 -23.41
CA PRO A 44 4.26 -16.15 -22.92
C PRO A 44 2.78 -16.33 -22.52
N LEU A 45 1.98 -15.27 -22.50
CA LEU A 45 0.59 -15.34 -22.04
C LEU A 45 -0.30 -16.13 -23.01
N SER A 46 -1.40 -16.65 -22.48
CA SER A 46 -2.41 -17.38 -23.22
C SER A 46 -3.80 -16.75 -23.06
N PHE A 47 -4.70 -17.02 -24.00
CA PHE A 47 -6.14 -16.83 -23.87
C PHE A 47 -6.74 -17.89 -22.95
N HIS A 48 -7.55 -17.48 -21.99
CA HIS A 48 -8.28 -18.38 -21.10
C HIS A 48 -9.75 -17.96 -20.97
N THR A 49 -10.68 -18.85 -21.26
CA THR A 49 -12.08 -18.67 -20.85
C THR A 49 -12.28 -19.23 -19.46
N ALA A 50 -12.62 -18.36 -18.51
CA ALA A 50 -13.05 -18.83 -17.19
C ALA A 50 -14.49 -19.36 -17.31
N SER A 51 -14.65 -20.68 -17.25
CA SER A 51 -15.97 -21.33 -17.28
C SER A 51 -16.77 -21.14 -15.99
N ASN A 52 -16.12 -20.71 -14.89
CA ASN A 52 -16.76 -20.36 -13.61
C ASN A 52 -15.88 -19.40 -12.76
N GLU A 53 -16.49 -18.71 -11.79
CA GLU A 53 -15.81 -17.74 -10.91
C GLU A 53 -14.81 -18.37 -9.92
N SER A 54 -14.92 -19.68 -9.67
CA SER A 54 -14.06 -20.43 -8.75
C SER A 54 -12.68 -20.80 -9.33
N ASN A 55 -12.53 -20.83 -10.66
CA ASN A 55 -11.29 -21.24 -11.32
C ASN A 55 -10.23 -20.13 -11.45
N TRP A 56 -10.57 -18.88 -11.14
CA TRP A 56 -9.68 -17.73 -11.35
C TRP A 56 -8.36 -17.84 -10.56
N VAL A 57 -8.42 -18.33 -9.33
CA VAL A 57 -7.23 -18.49 -8.47
C VAL A 57 -6.24 -19.50 -9.05
N ALA A 58 -6.73 -20.59 -9.64
CA ALA A 58 -5.91 -21.63 -10.25
C ALA A 58 -5.48 -21.32 -11.70
N THR A 59 -6.01 -20.25 -12.30
CA THR A 59 -5.69 -19.87 -13.68
C THR A 59 -4.31 -19.21 -13.72
N SER A 60 -3.42 -19.74 -14.56
CA SER A 60 -2.12 -19.14 -14.88
C SER A 60 -2.29 -17.73 -15.46
N PRO A 61 -1.23 -16.90 -15.45
CA PRO A 61 -1.28 -15.59 -16.08
C PRO A 61 -1.76 -15.65 -17.52
N ALA A 62 -2.76 -14.84 -17.83
CA ALA A 62 -3.50 -14.95 -19.07
C ALA A 62 -4.26 -13.68 -19.40
N LEU A 63 -4.69 -13.60 -20.65
CA LEU A 63 -5.82 -12.77 -21.04
C LEU A 63 -7.09 -13.60 -20.87
N VAL A 64 -7.93 -13.21 -19.93
CA VAL A 64 -9.08 -14.00 -19.46
C VAL A 64 -10.40 -13.38 -19.89
N ARG A 65 -11.35 -14.24 -20.22
CA ARG A 65 -12.73 -13.85 -20.54
C ARG A 65 -13.67 -14.21 -19.40
N ASN A 66 -14.41 -13.22 -18.90
CA ASN A 66 -15.49 -13.34 -17.92
C ASN A 66 -16.82 -12.91 -18.54
N GLY A 67 -17.65 -13.86 -18.96
CA GLY A 67 -18.85 -13.55 -19.74
C GLY A 67 -18.50 -12.82 -21.05
N GLU A 68 -18.93 -11.57 -21.18
CA GLU A 68 -18.62 -10.70 -22.32
C GLU A 68 -17.36 -9.85 -22.14
N ASN A 69 -16.83 -9.76 -20.92
CA ASN A 69 -15.72 -8.88 -20.60
C ASN A 69 -14.37 -9.61 -20.70
N TRP A 70 -13.37 -8.92 -21.24
CA TRP A 70 -11.97 -9.34 -21.23
C TRP A 70 -11.18 -8.62 -20.15
N ALA A 71 -10.23 -9.32 -19.54
CA ALA A 71 -9.33 -8.76 -18.55
C ALA A 71 -7.95 -9.41 -18.60
N TRP A 72 -6.91 -8.66 -18.23
CA TRP A 72 -5.62 -9.23 -17.93
C TRP A 72 -5.63 -9.84 -16.52
N TRP A 73 -5.14 -11.06 -16.41
CA TRP A 73 -4.87 -11.76 -15.16
C TRP A 73 -3.37 -12.00 -15.07
N LEU A 74 -2.66 -11.19 -14.28
CA LEU A 74 -1.20 -11.10 -14.37
C LEU A 74 -0.54 -11.33 -13.01
N ASP A 75 0.58 -12.05 -12.98
CA ASP A 75 1.35 -12.24 -11.75
C ASP A 75 1.90 -10.93 -11.20
N LEU A 76 1.95 -10.84 -9.87
CA LEU A 76 2.75 -9.85 -9.16
C LEU A 76 4.21 -10.30 -9.21
N ARG A 77 5.11 -9.53 -9.83
CA ARG A 77 6.55 -9.85 -9.86
C ARG A 77 7.24 -9.45 -8.55
N ASP A 78 8.29 -10.20 -8.20
CA ASP A 78 9.22 -9.94 -7.08
C ASP A 78 8.59 -9.73 -5.70
N ARG A 79 7.47 -10.40 -5.42
CA ARG A 79 6.97 -10.50 -4.05
C ARG A 79 7.35 -11.87 -3.50
N ALA A 80 8.11 -11.85 -2.41
CA ALA A 80 8.47 -13.05 -1.65
C ALA A 80 7.27 -14.00 -1.52
N ASP A 81 7.52 -15.31 -1.64
CA ASP A 81 6.51 -16.37 -1.71
C ASP A 81 5.23 -16.03 -0.94
N PRO A 82 4.06 -16.19 -1.57
CA PRO A 82 2.77 -15.94 -0.95
C PRO A 82 2.66 -16.82 0.30
N LYS A 83 2.82 -16.19 1.47
CA LYS A 83 2.57 -16.84 2.76
C LYS A 83 1.08 -16.76 3.05
N PRO A 84 0.49 -17.81 3.64
CA PRO A 84 -0.93 -17.83 3.94
C PRO A 84 -1.35 -16.63 4.80
N THR A 85 -2.56 -16.15 4.54
CA THR A 85 -3.20 -15.05 5.28
C THR A 85 -3.37 -15.44 6.74
N GLU A 86 -3.04 -14.53 7.67
CA GLU A 86 -3.26 -14.73 9.10
C GLU A 86 -4.73 -14.41 9.44
N ALA A 87 -5.29 -15.03 10.47
CA ALA A 87 -6.65 -14.70 10.93
C ALA A 87 -6.74 -13.19 11.29
N GLY A 88 -7.85 -12.54 10.92
CA GLY A 88 -8.04 -11.09 11.12
C GLY A 88 -7.25 -10.20 10.15
N THR A 89 -6.64 -10.77 9.11
CA THR A 89 -5.95 -10.02 8.03
C THR A 89 -6.68 -10.12 6.71
N LEU A 90 -6.43 -9.15 5.83
CA LEU A 90 -7.04 -9.10 4.50
C LEU A 90 -6.61 -10.30 3.64
N THR A 91 -7.56 -10.87 2.90
CA THR A 91 -7.29 -11.95 1.95
C THR A 91 -6.48 -11.43 0.77
N LEU A 92 -5.30 -12.02 0.54
CA LEU A 92 -4.40 -11.61 -0.53
C LEU A 92 -4.60 -12.41 -1.83
N SER A 93 -4.28 -11.77 -2.95
CA SER A 93 -4.15 -12.36 -4.28
C SER A 93 -2.71 -12.29 -4.76
N GLU A 94 -2.28 -13.33 -5.47
CA GLU A 94 -0.96 -13.41 -6.13
C GLU A 94 -0.95 -12.73 -7.50
N ARG A 95 -2.13 -12.36 -8.00
CA ARG A 95 -2.32 -11.85 -9.36
C ARG A 95 -3.19 -10.61 -9.34
N ILE A 96 -3.09 -9.82 -10.38
CA ILE A 96 -3.91 -8.63 -10.57
C ILE A 96 -4.90 -8.82 -11.71
N TYR A 97 -6.12 -8.35 -11.49
CA TYR A 97 -7.16 -8.25 -12.49
C TYR A 97 -7.18 -6.83 -13.06
N LEU A 98 -6.93 -6.69 -14.37
CA LEU A 98 -7.00 -5.40 -15.07
C LEU A 98 -8.00 -5.49 -16.22
N PRO A 99 -9.05 -4.65 -16.27
CA PRO A 99 -9.95 -4.62 -17.42
C PRO A 99 -9.17 -4.23 -18.68
N VAL A 100 -9.56 -4.76 -19.85
CA VAL A 100 -8.94 -4.35 -21.12
C VAL A 100 -9.74 -3.26 -21.82
N THR A 101 -9.07 -2.44 -22.63
CA THR A 101 -9.69 -1.34 -23.39
C THR A 101 -10.51 -1.85 -24.58
N ASP A 102 -11.44 -1.05 -25.09
CA ASP A 102 -12.27 -1.41 -26.25
C ASP A 102 -11.43 -1.66 -27.51
N LEU A 103 -10.33 -0.92 -27.69
CA LEU A 103 -9.36 -1.18 -28.75
C LEU A 103 -8.68 -2.54 -28.56
N THR A 104 -8.33 -2.92 -27.33
CA THR A 104 -7.81 -4.26 -27.03
C THR A 104 -8.84 -5.33 -27.41
N VAL A 105 -10.11 -5.17 -27.02
CA VAL A 105 -11.20 -6.11 -27.38
C VAL A 105 -11.31 -6.24 -28.89
N THR A 106 -11.32 -5.12 -29.62
CA THR A 106 -11.40 -5.10 -31.09
C THR A 106 -10.25 -5.89 -31.73
N ILE A 107 -9.03 -5.72 -31.25
CA ILE A 107 -7.86 -6.45 -31.76
C ILE A 107 -8.00 -7.94 -31.46
N ILE A 108 -8.39 -8.30 -30.23
CA ILE A 108 -8.59 -9.70 -29.81
C ILE A 108 -9.62 -10.40 -30.68
N ASP A 109 -10.79 -9.80 -30.88
CA ASP A 109 -11.87 -10.43 -31.63
C ASP A 109 -11.47 -10.68 -33.10
N ARG A 110 -10.69 -9.77 -33.69
CA ARG A 110 -10.11 -9.96 -35.03
C ARG A 110 -9.06 -11.07 -35.06
N CYS A 111 -8.18 -11.15 -34.07
CA CYS A 111 -7.23 -12.26 -33.93
C CYS A 111 -7.96 -13.61 -33.89
N LEU A 112 -9.00 -13.73 -33.04
CA LEU A 112 -9.78 -14.95 -32.89
C LEU A 112 -10.54 -15.33 -34.17
N ALA A 113 -11.12 -14.34 -34.86
CA ALA A 113 -11.79 -14.54 -36.14
C ALA A 113 -10.85 -15.11 -37.21
N GLN A 114 -9.63 -14.55 -37.35
CA GLN A 114 -8.65 -15.05 -38.32
C GLN A 114 -8.12 -16.46 -37.96
N ARG A 115 -8.01 -16.76 -36.67
CA ARG A 115 -7.65 -18.10 -36.17
C ARG A 115 -8.77 -19.13 -36.33
N LYS A 116 -9.98 -18.70 -36.72
CA LYS A 116 -11.20 -19.53 -36.77
C LYS A 116 -11.40 -20.31 -35.46
N CYS A 117 -11.04 -19.71 -34.34
CA CYS A 117 -11.17 -20.31 -33.03
C CYS A 117 -12.31 -19.64 -32.28
N ALA A 118 -13.22 -20.46 -31.76
CA ALA A 118 -14.18 -19.99 -30.79
C ALA A 118 -13.43 -19.70 -29.45
N PRO A 119 -13.82 -18.63 -28.75
CA PRO A 119 -13.14 -18.18 -27.54
C PRO A 119 -13.18 -19.22 -26.40
N ASP A 120 -14.11 -20.18 -26.44
CA ASP A 120 -14.40 -21.22 -25.45
C ASP A 120 -13.38 -22.38 -25.37
N ARG A 121 -12.34 -22.39 -26.22
CA ARG A 121 -11.27 -23.39 -26.12
C ARG A 121 -10.30 -23.05 -24.99
N PHE A 122 -10.19 -23.95 -24.01
CA PHE A 122 -9.32 -23.83 -22.85
C PHE A 122 -7.83 -23.75 -23.26
N ALA A 123 -7.26 -22.56 -23.14
CA ALA A 123 -5.83 -22.23 -23.33
C ALA A 123 -5.32 -22.25 -24.78
N GLN A 124 -5.15 -21.06 -25.37
CA GLN A 124 -4.38 -20.86 -26.60
C GLN A 124 -3.32 -19.77 -26.43
N PRO A 125 -2.15 -19.85 -27.06
CA PRO A 125 -1.16 -18.77 -27.02
C PRO A 125 -1.78 -17.43 -27.45
N LEU A 126 -1.47 -16.37 -26.70
CA LEU A 126 -1.93 -15.02 -27.02
C LEU A 126 -1.31 -14.54 -28.34
N PHE A 127 -0.05 -14.89 -28.57
CA PHE A 127 0.71 -14.59 -29.78
C PHE A 127 1.09 -15.92 -30.45
N THR A 128 0.63 -16.17 -31.66
CA THR A 128 0.91 -17.43 -32.40
C THR A 128 2.18 -17.35 -33.21
N HIS A 129 2.64 -16.14 -33.53
CA HIS A 129 3.94 -15.91 -34.13
C HIS A 129 5.07 -15.86 -33.09
N TRP A 130 4.71 -15.88 -31.80
CA TRP A 130 5.61 -16.18 -30.69
C TRP A 130 5.81 -17.70 -30.60
N GLU A 131 7.05 -18.16 -30.78
CA GLU A 131 7.42 -19.58 -30.95
C GLU A 131 6.76 -20.33 -32.13
N VAL A 132 7.02 -19.86 -33.37
CA VAL A 132 7.27 -20.76 -34.51
C VAL A 132 8.64 -20.43 -35.09
N GLY A 133 9.70 -20.84 -34.39
CA GLY A 133 11.07 -20.40 -34.68
C GLY A 133 12.19 -21.43 -34.45
N ARG A 134 11.92 -22.74 -34.63
CA ARG A 134 12.85 -23.82 -35.06
C ARG A 134 12.34 -25.18 -34.53
N TYR A 135 11.84 -26.02 -35.43
CA TYR A 135 11.68 -27.48 -35.21
C TYR A 135 10.77 -27.97 -34.07
N GLY A 136 9.50 -27.57 -34.06
CA GLY A 136 8.41 -28.42 -33.55
C GLY A 136 8.52 -28.93 -32.10
N ARG A 137 9.27 -28.25 -31.24
CA ARG A 137 9.23 -28.39 -29.79
C ARG A 137 9.21 -26.99 -29.20
N GLN A 138 8.28 -26.73 -28.27
CA GLN A 138 8.40 -25.64 -27.29
C GLN A 138 9.78 -25.78 -26.63
N VAL A 139 10.73 -24.94 -27.00
CA VAL A 139 11.99 -24.85 -26.29
C VAL A 139 11.88 -23.57 -25.48
N ALA A 140 11.60 -23.74 -24.19
CA ALA A 140 11.63 -22.69 -23.19
C ALA A 140 12.89 -21.81 -23.35
N GLY A 141 12.75 -20.71 -24.07
CA GLY A 141 13.74 -19.65 -24.20
C GLY A 141 13.12 -18.36 -23.69
N GLU A 142 13.91 -17.56 -22.97
CA GLU A 142 13.45 -16.21 -22.62
C GLU A 142 13.23 -15.38 -23.89
N PRO A 143 12.17 -14.56 -23.96
CA PRO A 143 11.96 -13.66 -25.10
C PRO A 143 13.14 -12.70 -25.30
N ASP A 144 13.71 -12.73 -26.50
CA ASP A 144 14.85 -11.91 -26.93
C ASP A 144 14.38 -10.78 -27.88
N GLU A 145 15.18 -9.73 -28.01
CA GLU A 145 14.99 -8.61 -28.93
C GLU A 145 14.99 -9.03 -30.41
N GLN A 146 15.53 -10.22 -30.74
CA GLN A 146 15.57 -10.79 -32.09
C GLN A 146 14.28 -11.50 -32.51
N ASP A 147 13.27 -11.57 -31.64
CA ASP A 147 11.96 -12.10 -32.03
C ASP A 147 11.31 -11.19 -33.09
N LEU A 148 10.74 -11.79 -34.14
CA LEU A 148 10.20 -11.05 -35.28
C LEU A 148 9.08 -10.07 -34.89
N LEU A 149 8.24 -10.40 -33.90
CA LEU A 149 7.22 -9.47 -33.40
C LEU A 149 7.90 -8.29 -32.68
N VAL A 150 8.98 -8.54 -31.95
CA VAL A 150 9.70 -7.50 -31.19
C VAL A 150 10.49 -6.59 -32.14
N GLU A 151 11.19 -7.15 -33.12
CA GLU A 151 11.91 -6.38 -34.14
C GLU A 151 10.95 -5.51 -34.96
N THR A 152 9.82 -6.08 -35.40
CA THR A 152 8.81 -5.34 -36.16
C THR A 152 8.12 -4.28 -35.29
N MET A 153 7.89 -4.56 -34.01
CA MET A 153 7.38 -3.58 -33.05
C MET A 153 8.32 -2.40 -32.95
N MET A 154 9.63 -2.65 -32.80
CA MET A 154 10.62 -1.59 -32.72
C MET A 154 10.61 -0.73 -33.99
N HIS A 155 10.55 -1.36 -35.16
CA HIS A 155 10.43 -0.64 -36.43
C HIS A 155 9.17 0.23 -36.50
N TRP A 156 8.02 -0.24 -36.01
CA TRP A 156 6.78 0.56 -35.98
C TRP A 156 6.82 1.72 -34.99
N LEU A 157 7.63 1.61 -33.92
CA LEU A 157 7.83 2.68 -32.96
C LEU A 157 8.80 3.74 -33.47
N GLU A 158 9.69 3.41 -34.41
CA GLU A 158 10.67 4.34 -34.97
C GLU A 158 9.98 5.54 -35.61
N ARG A 159 10.19 6.71 -35.02
CA ARG A 159 9.71 7.98 -35.56
C ARG A 159 10.75 8.62 -36.45
N HIS A 160 10.29 9.17 -37.56
CA HIS A 160 11.05 10.10 -38.39
C HIS A 160 10.44 11.50 -38.27
N ASP A 161 11.29 12.52 -38.12
CA ASP A 161 10.91 13.92 -38.22
C ASP A 161 10.32 14.18 -39.61
N PRO A 162 9.06 14.63 -39.74
CA PRO A 162 8.43 14.85 -41.04
C PRO A 162 9.11 15.96 -41.86
N GLN A 163 9.78 16.91 -41.21
CA GLN A 163 10.43 18.05 -41.86
C GLN A 163 11.87 17.74 -42.25
N THR A 164 12.59 16.94 -41.44
CA THR A 164 14.02 16.68 -41.66
C THR A 164 14.33 15.25 -42.12
N GLY A 165 13.35 14.33 -42.07
CA GLY A 165 13.50 12.90 -42.35
C GLY A 165 14.38 12.15 -41.34
N ARG A 166 14.99 12.85 -40.38
CA ARG A 166 15.89 12.27 -39.39
C ARG A 166 15.11 11.46 -38.36
N LYS A 167 15.71 10.38 -37.87
CA LYS A 167 15.15 9.64 -36.74
C LYS A 167 14.94 10.60 -35.56
N ALA A 168 13.76 10.54 -34.95
CA ALA A 168 13.50 11.24 -33.70
C ALA A 168 14.44 10.72 -32.61
N ARG A 169 14.67 11.51 -31.54
CA ARG A 169 15.57 11.10 -30.44
C ARG A 169 15.23 9.69 -29.96
N ASP A 170 16.24 8.81 -29.91
CA ASP A 170 16.13 7.39 -29.52
C ASP A 170 15.33 7.17 -28.22
N ALA A 171 15.41 8.12 -27.28
CA ALA A 171 14.74 8.04 -25.98
C ALA A 171 13.20 8.04 -26.04
N ALA A 172 12.56 8.35 -27.18
CA ALA A 172 11.10 8.47 -27.29
C ALA A 172 10.41 7.28 -28.01
N ALA A 173 11.18 6.40 -28.67
CA ALA A 173 10.72 5.40 -29.63
C ALA A 173 11.25 3.99 -29.30
N THR A 174 11.21 3.58 -28.03
CA THR A 174 11.70 2.27 -27.57
C THR A 174 10.63 1.46 -26.86
N THR A 175 10.81 0.14 -26.79
CA THR A 175 10.03 -0.75 -25.90
C THR A 175 10.00 -0.23 -24.45
N ALA A 176 11.12 0.33 -23.96
CA ALA A 176 11.18 0.96 -22.65
C ALA A 176 10.32 2.23 -22.54
N SER A 177 10.15 2.97 -23.62
CA SER A 177 9.26 4.14 -23.66
C SER A 177 7.78 3.72 -23.57
N LEU A 178 7.41 2.60 -24.20
CA LEU A 178 6.08 2.01 -24.09
C LEU A 178 5.73 1.67 -22.64
N THR A 179 6.61 0.94 -21.97
CA THR A 179 6.37 0.42 -20.63
C THR A 179 6.45 1.48 -19.53
N ARG A 180 7.12 2.62 -19.78
CA ARG A 180 7.23 3.73 -18.82
C ARG A 180 6.03 4.67 -18.80
N TRP A 181 5.23 4.71 -19.87
CA TRP A 181 4.11 5.66 -19.96
C TRP A 181 3.05 5.42 -18.88
N LEU A 182 2.59 4.18 -18.70
CA LEU A 182 1.57 3.90 -17.70
C LEU A 182 2.09 4.22 -16.29
N PRO A 183 3.29 3.75 -15.85
CA PRO A 183 3.84 4.15 -14.57
C PRO A 183 3.93 5.66 -14.34
N ALA A 184 4.40 6.43 -15.33
CA ALA A 184 4.49 7.88 -15.22
C ALA A 184 3.10 8.50 -15.04
N THR A 185 2.16 8.12 -15.91
CA THR A 185 0.77 8.63 -15.88
C THR A 185 0.07 8.31 -14.57
N MET A 186 0.25 7.08 -14.05
CA MET A 186 -0.34 6.65 -12.79
C MET A 186 0.22 7.39 -11.59
N ASN A 187 1.53 7.63 -11.55
CA ASN A 187 2.16 8.34 -10.45
C ASN A 187 1.86 9.85 -10.48
N GLU A 188 1.67 10.44 -11.67
CA GLU A 188 1.30 11.85 -11.84
C GLU A 188 -0.19 12.12 -11.62
N ALA A 189 -1.04 11.08 -11.71
CA ALA A 189 -2.47 11.21 -11.47
C ALA A 189 -2.77 11.63 -10.02
N ALA A 190 -3.91 12.32 -9.82
CA ALA A 190 -4.38 12.64 -8.47
C ALA A 190 -4.58 11.35 -7.65
N GLY A 191 -3.92 11.26 -6.50
CA GLY A 191 -3.89 10.04 -5.68
C GLY A 191 -2.95 8.94 -6.22
N GLY A 192 -2.04 9.27 -7.14
CA GLY A 192 -1.00 8.34 -7.58
C GLY A 192 -0.13 7.86 -6.42
N ASP A 193 0.23 6.57 -6.42
CA ASP A 193 1.16 5.95 -5.47
C ASP A 193 2.03 4.92 -6.19
N MET A 194 3.34 4.98 -5.94
CA MET A 194 4.30 4.10 -6.61
C MET A 194 4.09 2.61 -6.30
N VAL A 195 3.47 2.25 -5.16
CA VAL A 195 3.14 0.86 -4.82
C VAL A 195 1.90 0.39 -5.55
N LEU A 196 0.88 1.25 -5.75
CA LEU A 196 -0.24 0.97 -6.67
C LEU A 196 0.29 0.69 -8.08
N THR A 197 1.12 1.60 -8.59
CA THR A 197 1.75 1.50 -9.91
C THR A 197 2.59 0.23 -10.05
N ALA A 198 3.40 -0.08 -9.03
CA ALA A 198 4.21 -1.29 -9.02
C ALA A 198 3.38 -2.57 -8.98
N ALA A 199 2.27 -2.57 -8.23
CA ALA A 199 1.33 -3.70 -8.20
C ALA A 199 0.72 -3.99 -9.59
N ILE A 200 0.43 -2.95 -10.37
CA ILE A 200 -0.16 -3.07 -11.71
C ILE A 200 0.88 -3.50 -12.74
N THR A 201 1.98 -2.76 -12.81
CA THR A 201 3.00 -2.95 -13.85
C THR A 201 3.94 -4.12 -13.56
N GLY A 202 3.97 -4.62 -12.32
CA GLY A 202 4.92 -5.65 -11.89
C GLY A 202 6.37 -5.16 -11.90
N ILE A 203 6.60 -3.85 -11.91
CA ILE A 203 7.92 -3.23 -11.79
C ILE A 203 7.94 -2.51 -10.45
N ILE A 204 8.83 -2.91 -9.54
CA ILE A 204 9.01 -2.24 -8.24
C ILE A 204 10.22 -1.32 -8.37
N PRO A 205 10.05 0.01 -8.45
CA PRO A 205 11.18 0.93 -8.33
C PRO A 205 11.84 0.77 -6.96
N SER A 206 13.15 0.99 -6.86
CA SER A 206 13.89 0.88 -5.59
C SER A 206 13.26 1.67 -4.44
N MET A 207 12.73 2.87 -4.72
CA MET A 207 12.01 3.70 -3.75
C MET A 207 10.71 3.05 -3.21
N ALA A 208 10.06 2.21 -4.02
CA ALA A 208 8.80 1.56 -3.67
C ALA A 208 9.00 0.23 -2.92
N GLU A 209 10.21 -0.34 -2.84
CA GLU A 209 10.46 -1.63 -2.19
C GLU A 209 10.05 -1.62 -0.72
N ALA A 210 10.56 -0.64 0.05
CA ALA A 210 10.23 -0.50 1.47
C ALA A 210 8.75 -0.17 1.69
N SER A 211 8.15 0.63 0.80
CA SER A 211 6.73 0.97 0.83
C SER A 211 5.83 -0.23 0.50
N SER A 212 6.26 -1.11 -0.41
CA SER A 212 5.49 -2.28 -0.86
C SER A 212 5.33 -3.36 0.21
N ALA A 213 6.17 -3.33 1.25
CA ALA A 213 6.05 -4.22 2.40
C ALA A 213 4.83 -3.89 3.29
N TYR A 214 4.24 -2.69 3.17
CA TYR A 214 3.17 -2.20 4.03
C TYR A 214 1.86 -1.96 3.25
N GLY A 215 0.73 -2.25 3.89
CA GLY A 215 -0.61 -2.09 3.31
C GLY A 215 -0.95 -3.12 2.24
N ALA A 216 -2.24 -3.34 2.04
CA ALA A 216 -2.82 -4.12 0.96
C ALA A 216 -4.01 -3.36 0.33
N LEU A 217 -4.17 -3.48 -0.98
CA LEU A 217 -5.13 -2.70 -1.77
C LEU A 217 -6.10 -3.66 -2.46
N SER A 218 -7.40 -3.41 -2.33
CA SER A 218 -8.42 -4.25 -2.98
C SER A 218 -8.25 -4.23 -4.50
N GLN A 219 -8.52 -5.36 -5.17
CA GLN A 219 -8.53 -5.45 -6.64
C GLN A 219 -9.45 -4.39 -7.27
N ASP A 220 -10.61 -4.15 -6.67
CA ASP A 220 -11.58 -3.14 -7.17
C ASP A 220 -10.96 -1.74 -7.22
N ARG A 221 -10.32 -1.32 -6.12
CA ARG A 221 -9.63 -0.02 -6.05
C ARG A 221 -8.51 0.10 -7.08
N LEU A 222 -7.71 -0.96 -7.25
CA LEU A 222 -6.65 -1.01 -8.26
C LEU A 222 -7.23 -0.87 -9.67
N ALA A 223 -8.29 -1.61 -10.00
CA ALA A 223 -8.97 -1.53 -11.29
C ALA A 223 -9.58 -0.16 -11.56
N ARG A 224 -10.15 0.51 -10.54
CA ARG A 224 -10.67 1.88 -10.65
C ARG A 224 -9.56 2.90 -10.91
N HIS A 225 -8.45 2.81 -10.19
CA HIS A 225 -7.31 3.72 -10.37
C HIS A 225 -6.58 3.49 -11.70
N TYR A 226 -6.48 2.23 -12.12
CA TYR A 226 -6.04 1.87 -13.48
C TYR A 226 -6.94 2.50 -14.54
N ARG A 227 -8.27 2.36 -14.41
CA ARG A 227 -9.24 2.95 -15.33
C ARG A 227 -9.08 4.47 -15.43
N SER A 228 -8.96 5.18 -14.32
CA SER A 228 -8.80 6.64 -14.35
C SER A 228 -7.53 7.07 -15.08
N SER A 229 -6.47 6.26 -14.99
CA SER A 229 -5.17 6.55 -15.63
C SER A 229 -5.17 6.32 -17.14
N ILE A 230 -6.09 5.48 -17.65
CA ILE A 230 -6.19 5.12 -19.08
C ILE A 230 -7.34 5.83 -19.80
N ASN A 231 -8.26 6.45 -19.06
CA ASN A 231 -9.48 7.10 -19.58
C ASN A 231 -9.21 8.21 -20.64
N GLY A 232 -7.98 8.67 -20.79
CA GLY A 232 -7.59 9.65 -21.83
C GLY A 232 -7.08 9.03 -23.13
N ILE A 233 -6.71 7.75 -23.14
CA ILE A 233 -6.11 7.09 -24.32
C ILE A 233 -7.07 6.13 -24.99
N ASP A 234 -8.01 5.52 -24.26
CA ASP A 234 -9.07 4.70 -24.84
C ASP A 234 -10.24 4.50 -23.87
N THR A 235 -11.36 4.04 -24.41
CA THR A 235 -12.53 3.68 -23.61
C THR A 235 -12.34 2.31 -22.96
N LEU A 236 -12.80 2.20 -21.71
CA LEU A 236 -12.82 0.97 -20.95
C LEU A 236 -14.28 0.57 -20.69
N PRO A 237 -14.68 -0.68 -20.97
CA PRO A 237 -16.00 -1.16 -20.62
C PRO A 237 -16.22 -1.07 -19.10
N PRO A 238 -17.46 -1.01 -18.60
CA PRO A 238 -17.73 -0.97 -17.17
C PRO A 238 -16.98 -2.06 -16.40
N VAL A 239 -16.31 -1.67 -15.32
CA VAL A 239 -15.53 -2.59 -14.50
C VAL A 239 -16.49 -3.44 -13.67
N THR A 240 -16.59 -4.73 -13.98
CA THR A 240 -17.26 -5.71 -13.12
C THR A 240 -16.27 -6.81 -12.79
N LEU A 241 -15.67 -6.74 -11.61
CA LEU A 241 -14.79 -7.79 -11.11
C LEU A 241 -15.64 -9.02 -10.74
N PRO A 242 -15.15 -10.25 -11.02
CA PRO A 242 -15.72 -11.45 -10.41
C PRO A 242 -15.77 -11.30 -8.89
N ALA A 243 -16.81 -11.79 -8.23
CA ALA A 243 -16.99 -11.61 -6.79
C ALA A 243 -15.79 -12.16 -5.97
N THR A 244 -15.26 -13.31 -6.40
CA THR A 244 -14.07 -13.95 -5.82
C THR A 244 -12.82 -13.08 -5.94
N VAL A 245 -12.66 -12.34 -7.05
CA VAL A 245 -11.55 -11.41 -7.26
C VAL A 245 -11.77 -10.13 -6.45
N ALA A 246 -12.98 -9.57 -6.46
CA ALA A 246 -13.33 -8.34 -5.74
C ALA A 246 -13.09 -8.45 -4.23
N ALA A 247 -13.22 -9.65 -3.65
CA ALA A 247 -12.95 -9.94 -2.25
C ALA A 247 -11.46 -9.99 -1.87
N THR A 248 -10.54 -9.91 -2.85
CA THR A 248 -9.10 -10.07 -2.62
C THR A 248 -8.31 -8.77 -2.71
N HIS A 249 -7.12 -8.78 -2.12
CA HIS A 249 -6.24 -7.63 -2.00
C HIS A 249 -4.83 -7.94 -2.51
N ILE A 250 -4.09 -6.90 -2.88
CA ILE A 250 -2.71 -6.99 -3.33
C ILE A 250 -1.83 -6.18 -2.38
N GLY A 251 -0.83 -6.80 -1.74
CA GLY A 251 0.10 -6.11 -0.85
C GLY A 251 0.58 -6.95 0.33
N GLY A 252 0.81 -6.29 1.46
CA GLY A 252 1.38 -6.87 2.67
C GLY A 252 0.40 -7.75 3.45
N ARG A 253 0.84 -8.97 3.77
CA ARG A 253 0.07 -10.02 4.47
C ARG A 253 -0.33 -9.74 5.91
N PHE A 254 0.22 -8.69 6.52
CA PHE A 254 -0.04 -8.33 7.92
C PHE A 254 -1.01 -7.16 8.07
N THR A 255 -1.74 -6.86 6.99
CA THR A 255 -2.72 -5.77 6.99
C THR A 255 -4.01 -6.30 7.61
N PRO A 256 -4.40 -5.83 8.82
CA PRO A 256 -5.63 -6.28 9.46
C PRO A 256 -6.86 -5.80 8.69
N THR A 257 -7.99 -6.50 8.84
CA THR A 257 -9.29 -6.04 8.33
C THR A 257 -9.81 -4.86 9.15
N ASP A 258 -10.76 -4.10 8.58
CA ASP A 258 -11.43 -3.03 9.32
C ASP A 258 -12.22 -3.56 10.52
N GLU A 259 -12.85 -4.73 10.40
CA GLU A 259 -13.53 -5.35 11.54
C GLU A 259 -12.54 -5.68 12.66
N THR A 260 -11.38 -6.26 12.32
CA THR A 260 -10.38 -6.63 13.32
C THR A 260 -9.81 -5.41 14.05
N VAL A 261 -9.61 -4.30 13.32
CA VAL A 261 -9.22 -3.03 13.95
C VAL A 261 -10.35 -2.48 14.81
N GLY A 262 -11.60 -2.49 14.34
CA GLY A 262 -12.76 -2.05 15.13
C GLY A 262 -12.94 -2.87 16.42
N ASP A 263 -12.73 -4.18 16.36
CA ASP A 263 -12.76 -5.08 17.51
C ASP A 263 -11.63 -4.78 18.50
N LEU A 264 -10.43 -4.46 18.00
CA LEU A 264 -9.32 -4.01 18.85
C LEU A 264 -9.71 -2.74 19.61
N VAL A 265 -10.23 -1.74 18.89
CA VAL A 265 -10.59 -0.46 19.49
C VAL A 265 -11.69 -0.64 20.53
N ARG A 266 -12.70 -1.46 20.22
CA ARG A 266 -13.80 -1.76 21.14
C ARG A 266 -13.28 -2.44 22.41
N SER A 267 -12.46 -3.48 22.28
CA SER A 267 -11.92 -4.18 23.46
C SER A 267 -10.99 -3.30 24.30
N LEU A 268 -10.22 -2.40 23.67
CA LEU A 268 -9.42 -1.42 24.40
C LEU A 268 -10.30 -0.39 25.13
N ALA A 269 -11.38 0.08 24.50
CA ALA A 269 -12.32 1.02 25.10
C ALA A 269 -13.11 0.41 26.27
N GLU A 270 -13.67 -0.79 26.09
CA GLU A 270 -14.31 -1.58 27.16
C GLU A 270 -13.32 -1.81 28.31
N GLY A 271 -12.08 -2.13 27.94
CA GLY A 271 -10.96 -2.24 28.86
C GLY A 271 -10.71 -0.97 29.66
N LEU A 272 -11.04 0.22 29.18
CA LEU A 272 -10.90 1.49 29.90
C LEU A 272 -12.13 1.81 30.78
N GLU A 273 -13.32 1.45 30.30
CA GLU A 273 -14.60 1.83 30.90
C GLU A 273 -15.10 0.89 32.01
N ALA A 274 -14.62 -0.36 32.07
CA ALA A 274 -15.10 -1.29 33.07
C ALA A 274 -14.79 -0.80 34.50
N ALA A 275 -15.82 -0.74 35.34
CA ALA A 275 -15.77 -0.24 36.71
C ALA A 275 -16.21 -1.31 37.73
N PRO A 276 -15.73 -1.28 38.98
CA PRO A 276 -14.52 -0.62 39.51
C PRO A 276 -13.27 -1.52 39.45
N ARG A 277 -12.06 -0.94 39.50
CA ARG A 277 -10.79 -1.69 39.44
C ARG A 277 -9.66 -1.01 40.22
N PRO A 278 -8.61 -1.76 40.61
CA PRO A 278 -7.37 -1.20 41.16
C PRO A 278 -6.73 -0.16 40.22
N ILE A 279 -6.12 0.87 40.82
CA ILE A 279 -5.51 1.99 40.10
C ILE A 279 -4.49 1.56 39.03
N GLU A 280 -3.76 0.46 39.28
CA GLU A 280 -2.77 -0.10 38.36
C GLU A 280 -3.42 -0.65 37.09
N MET A 281 -4.58 -1.30 37.26
CA MET A 281 -5.34 -1.84 36.13
C MET A 281 -5.99 -0.72 35.32
N LEU A 282 -6.42 0.36 35.96
CA LEU A 282 -6.96 1.53 35.26
C LEU A 282 -5.88 2.26 34.47
N HIS A 283 -4.73 2.54 35.10
CA HIS A 283 -3.59 3.13 34.40
C HIS A 283 -3.12 2.24 33.24
N GLN A 284 -3.03 0.92 33.44
CA GLN A 284 -2.66 0.02 32.36
C GLN A 284 -3.66 0.05 31.19
N ALA A 285 -4.97 0.16 31.47
CA ALA A 285 -5.98 0.30 30.43
C ALA A 285 -5.84 1.61 29.66
N MET A 286 -5.66 2.74 30.37
CA MET A 286 -5.44 4.06 29.76
C MET A 286 -4.17 4.08 28.89
N THR A 287 -3.09 3.46 29.37
CA THR A 287 -1.83 3.31 28.63
C THR A 287 -2.04 2.49 27.36
N ARG A 288 -2.72 1.35 27.42
CA ARG A 288 -2.99 0.52 26.22
C ARG A 288 -3.86 1.24 25.20
N TYR A 289 -4.91 1.93 25.65
CA TYR A 289 -5.80 2.70 24.77
C TYR A 289 -5.01 3.81 24.04
N SER A 290 -4.30 4.64 24.81
CA SER A 290 -3.55 5.79 24.27
C SER A 290 -2.44 5.35 23.33
N VAL A 291 -1.66 4.35 23.73
CA VAL A 291 -0.58 3.81 22.89
C VAL A 291 -1.13 3.12 21.64
N GLY A 292 -2.25 2.41 21.74
CA GLY A 292 -2.92 1.82 20.58
C GLY A 292 -3.32 2.87 19.55
N LEU A 293 -4.03 3.91 20.00
CA LEU A 293 -4.48 5.01 19.16
C LEU A 293 -3.28 5.72 18.51
N LEU A 294 -2.27 6.11 19.29
CA LEU A 294 -1.08 6.80 18.78
C LEU A 294 -0.28 5.92 17.81
N ALA A 295 -0.17 4.61 18.06
CA ALA A 295 0.53 3.70 17.17
C ALA A 295 -0.14 3.59 15.79
N PHE A 296 -1.47 3.63 15.75
CA PHE A 296 -2.24 3.71 14.51
C PHE A 296 -2.08 5.09 13.86
N ALA A 297 -2.36 6.16 14.59
CA ALA A 297 -2.37 7.53 14.07
C ALA A 297 -1.00 7.99 13.52
N LEU A 298 0.11 7.47 14.04
CA LEU A 298 1.47 7.85 13.64
C LEU A 298 2.15 6.81 12.74
N ALA A 299 1.43 5.77 12.30
CA ALA A 299 1.97 4.64 11.54
C ALA A 299 3.25 4.06 12.18
N HIS A 300 3.21 3.84 13.50
CA HIS A 300 4.40 3.50 14.29
C HIS A 300 4.96 2.12 13.91
N ARG A 301 6.30 1.94 13.93
CA ARG A 301 6.97 0.69 13.51
C ARG A 301 6.76 -0.48 14.46
N GLY A 302 6.43 -0.21 15.72
CA GLY A 302 6.14 -1.20 16.75
C GLY A 302 7.36 -1.94 17.34
N ILE A 303 8.54 -1.79 16.73
CA ILE A 303 9.79 -2.46 17.15
C ILE A 303 10.89 -1.50 17.62
N THR A 304 10.85 -0.25 17.17
CA THR A 304 11.81 0.81 17.45
C THR A 304 11.07 2.15 17.40
N GLY A 305 11.71 3.18 17.95
CA GLY A 305 11.24 4.56 17.91
C GLY A 305 10.62 5.05 19.23
N SER A 306 10.05 6.24 19.19
CA SER A 306 9.36 6.85 20.32
C SER A 306 7.93 7.29 19.99
N LEU A 307 7.15 7.57 21.03
CA LEU A 307 5.84 8.22 20.91
C LEU A 307 5.95 9.62 21.54
N PRO A 308 5.27 10.64 20.97
CA PRO A 308 5.35 11.99 21.49
C PRO A 308 4.77 12.09 22.90
N ALA A 309 5.41 12.86 23.79
CA ALA A 309 4.71 13.46 24.91
C ALA A 309 4.09 14.80 24.48
N SER A 310 3.04 15.25 25.19
CA SER A 310 2.38 16.52 24.84
C SER A 310 3.34 17.71 24.82
N LYS A 311 4.36 17.72 25.68
CA LYS A 311 5.37 18.79 25.77
C LYS A 311 6.39 18.80 24.62
N ASP A 312 6.49 17.71 23.87
CA ASP A 312 7.48 17.56 22.80
C ASP A 312 6.90 17.91 21.41
N VAL A 313 5.59 18.15 21.33
CA VAL A 313 4.87 18.50 20.10
C VAL A 313 4.83 20.03 19.97
N ASP A 314 5.06 20.55 18.77
CA ASP A 314 4.89 21.98 18.52
C ASP A 314 3.39 22.35 18.57
N ASP A 315 3.00 23.19 19.54
CA ASP A 315 1.58 23.51 19.77
C ASP A 315 0.89 24.20 18.59
N ASN A 316 1.65 24.97 17.80
CA ASN A 316 1.09 25.77 16.69
C ASN A 316 0.81 24.91 15.46
N THR A 317 1.74 24.03 15.11
CA THR A 317 1.71 23.24 13.88
C THR A 317 1.26 21.80 14.10
N ARG A 318 1.41 21.31 15.33
CA ARG A 318 1.22 19.92 15.78
C ARG A 318 2.17 18.93 15.09
N PHE A 319 3.33 19.41 14.68
CA PHE A 319 4.39 18.55 14.18
C PHE A 319 5.23 17.99 15.33
N TYR A 320 5.76 16.79 15.08
CA TYR A 320 6.67 16.10 15.97
C TYR A 320 7.75 15.38 15.15
N SER A 321 9.00 15.42 15.61
CA SER A 321 10.09 14.64 15.00
C SER A 321 10.16 13.26 15.66
N LEU A 322 9.65 12.24 14.96
CA LEU A 322 9.60 10.87 15.45
C LEU A 322 10.88 10.11 15.08
N THR A 323 11.59 9.60 16.08
CA THR A 323 12.75 8.71 15.86
C THR A 323 12.27 7.34 15.40
N ASP A 324 12.79 6.85 14.28
CA ASP A 324 12.33 5.61 13.63
C ASP A 324 13.26 4.42 13.96
N LYS A 325 14.54 4.52 13.60
CA LYS A 325 15.56 3.48 13.80
C LYS A 325 16.95 4.11 13.87
N ASN A 326 17.89 3.40 14.47
CA ASN A 326 19.32 3.71 14.36
C ASN A 326 19.91 2.89 13.20
N VAL A 327 20.48 3.55 12.20
CA VAL A 327 21.19 2.93 11.08
C VAL A 327 22.66 3.30 11.18
N ARG A 328 23.52 2.31 11.44
CA ARG A 328 24.98 2.48 11.51
C ARG A 328 25.42 3.62 12.45
N GLY A 329 24.76 3.76 13.60
CA GLY A 329 25.04 4.80 14.59
C GLY A 329 24.24 6.09 14.40
N THR A 330 23.58 6.28 13.26
CA THR A 330 22.78 7.48 12.98
C THR A 330 21.30 7.22 13.26
N GLU A 331 20.69 8.01 14.14
CA GLU A 331 19.24 7.99 14.33
C GLU A 331 18.54 8.60 13.11
N THR A 332 17.67 7.81 12.50
CA THR A 332 16.76 8.30 11.46
C THR A 332 15.50 8.82 12.11
N GLN A 333 15.06 10.01 11.70
CA GLN A 333 13.85 10.66 12.17
C GLN A 333 12.93 10.98 11.00
N ARG A 334 11.63 11.08 11.27
CA ARG A 334 10.66 11.59 10.30
C ARG A 334 9.72 12.59 10.97
N LEU A 335 9.32 13.61 10.21
CA LEU A 335 8.30 14.56 10.65
C LEU A 335 6.92 13.89 10.56
N VAL A 336 6.21 13.84 11.68
CA VAL A 336 4.82 13.39 11.73
C VAL A 336 3.93 14.54 12.19
N TRP A 337 2.71 14.56 11.67
CA TRP A 337 1.67 15.49 12.10
C TRP A 337 0.67 14.77 12.99
N LEU A 338 0.30 15.40 14.12
CA LEU A 338 -0.74 14.89 15.01
C LEU A 338 -2.09 15.48 14.59
N CYS A 339 -2.97 14.61 14.08
CA CYS A 339 -4.37 14.91 13.83
C CYS A 339 -5.14 15.21 15.14
N ASP A 340 -6.35 15.77 15.03
CA ASP A 340 -7.14 16.19 16.22
C ASP A 340 -7.35 15.01 17.18
N THR A 341 -7.69 13.84 16.65
CA THR A 341 -7.93 12.63 17.44
C THR A 341 -6.68 12.20 18.23
N ALA A 342 -5.50 12.25 17.59
CA ALA A 342 -4.24 11.88 18.23
C ALA A 342 -3.78 12.92 19.26
N MET A 343 -3.91 14.21 18.92
CA MET A 343 -3.52 15.31 19.82
C MET A 343 -4.38 15.32 21.08
N GLU A 344 -5.68 15.10 20.93
CA GLU A 344 -6.58 15.07 22.09
C GLU A 344 -6.32 13.86 22.99
N GLN A 345 -6.16 12.66 22.42
CA GLN A 345 -5.79 11.49 23.23
C GLN A 345 -4.46 11.71 23.98
N LEU A 346 -3.49 12.37 23.34
CA LEU A 346 -2.21 12.68 23.98
C LEU A 346 -2.38 13.62 25.19
N ARG A 347 -3.24 14.63 25.08
CA ARG A 347 -3.58 15.52 26.20
C ARG A 347 -4.30 14.79 27.33
N LEU A 348 -5.28 13.95 27.02
CA LEU A 348 -6.00 13.15 28.02
C LEU A 348 -5.06 12.17 28.75
N TYR A 349 -4.07 11.61 28.06
CA TYR A 349 -3.06 10.78 28.70
C TYR A 349 -2.13 11.59 29.62
N ASP A 350 -1.67 12.77 29.20
CA ASP A 350 -0.84 13.65 30.03
C ASP A 350 -1.59 14.10 31.30
N GLU A 351 -2.86 14.48 31.16
CA GLU A 351 -3.74 14.80 32.29
C GLU A 351 -3.94 13.60 33.21
N HIS A 352 -4.22 12.41 32.66
CA HIS A 352 -4.33 11.17 33.45
C HIS A 352 -3.09 10.91 34.30
N VAL A 353 -1.91 11.07 33.71
CA VAL A 353 -0.63 10.82 34.41
C VAL A 353 -0.37 11.88 35.48
N LYS A 354 -0.73 13.15 35.25
CA LYS A 354 -0.67 14.23 36.26
C LYS A 354 -1.58 13.93 37.46
N CYS A 355 -2.86 13.65 37.21
CA CYS A 355 -3.79 13.32 38.28
C CYS A 355 -3.39 12.05 39.03
N LEU A 356 -2.84 11.06 38.31
CA LEU A 356 -2.33 9.85 38.94
C LEU A 356 -1.15 10.15 39.86
N GLU A 357 -0.21 11.01 39.45
CA GLU A 357 0.91 11.46 40.30
C GLU A 357 0.41 12.09 41.61
N ASP A 358 -0.60 12.96 41.54
CA ASP A 358 -1.20 13.62 42.71
C ASP A 358 -1.91 12.66 43.68
N MET A 359 -2.42 11.53 43.16
CA MET A 359 -3.13 10.51 43.95
C MET A 359 -2.20 9.48 44.60
N LEU A 360 -0.98 9.32 44.09
CA LEU A 360 -0.07 8.25 44.49
C LEU A 360 0.67 8.59 45.79
N PRO A 361 1.15 7.57 46.54
CA PRO A 361 2.04 7.80 47.68
C PRO A 361 3.30 8.57 47.25
N GLU A 362 3.81 9.44 48.12
CA GLU A 362 4.92 10.38 47.84
C GLU A 362 6.10 9.75 47.06
N GLU A 363 6.58 8.59 47.50
CA GLU A 363 7.70 7.92 46.85
C GLU A 363 7.35 7.41 45.44
N THR A 364 6.12 6.91 45.23
CA THR A 364 5.63 6.50 43.91
C THR A 364 5.38 7.70 43.01
N ALA A 365 4.81 8.79 43.55
CA ALA A 365 4.59 10.05 42.84
C ALA A 365 5.93 10.62 42.33
N ARG A 366 6.97 10.63 43.18
CA ARG A 366 8.33 11.04 42.80
C ARG A 366 8.89 10.21 41.64
N GLN A 367 8.65 8.89 41.61
CA GLN A 367 9.04 8.03 40.49
C GLN A 367 8.28 8.39 39.21
N VAL A 368 6.98 8.67 39.29
CA VAL A 368 6.17 9.12 38.15
C VAL A 368 6.66 10.47 37.62
N GLY A 369 6.91 11.46 38.49
CA GLY A 369 7.45 12.76 38.10
C GLY A 369 8.78 12.64 37.33
N GLN A 370 9.70 11.79 37.81
CA GLN A 370 10.95 11.51 37.11
C GLN A 370 10.76 10.90 35.71
N ILE A 371 9.74 10.07 35.52
CA ILE A 371 9.41 9.49 34.21
C ILE A 371 8.81 10.57 33.28
N ARG A 372 7.96 11.46 33.81
CA ARG A 372 7.35 12.56 33.05
C ARG A 372 8.36 13.62 32.59
N GLU A 373 9.44 13.82 33.32
CA GLU A 373 10.50 14.76 32.95
C GLU A 373 11.30 14.29 31.72
N GLN A 374 11.33 12.99 31.44
CA GLN A 374 12.01 12.43 30.27
C GLN A 374 11.37 12.90 28.96
N ARG A 375 12.13 12.85 27.87
CA ARG A 375 11.59 13.02 26.51
C ARG A 375 10.70 11.82 26.18
N ASP A 376 9.73 12.00 25.28
CA ASP A 376 8.78 10.99 24.83
C ASP A 376 7.68 10.68 25.86
N LEU A 377 6.64 9.97 25.39
CA LEU A 377 5.45 9.62 26.17
C LEU A 377 5.83 8.90 27.48
N PRO A 378 5.38 9.37 28.66
CA PRO A 378 5.75 8.80 29.95
C PRO A 378 5.03 7.46 30.18
N LEU A 379 5.67 6.37 29.75
CA LEU A 379 5.13 5.02 29.83
C LEU A 379 5.69 4.29 31.05
N PHE A 380 4.79 3.81 31.92
CA PHE A 380 5.15 3.04 33.11
C PHE A 380 4.09 2.02 33.49
N ARG A 381 4.43 1.11 34.40
CA ARG A 381 3.47 0.26 35.12
C ARG A 381 3.55 0.58 36.59
N LEU A 382 2.40 0.51 37.24
CA LEU A 382 2.33 0.44 38.68
C LEU A 382 2.39 -1.02 39.12
N LYS A 383 3.16 -1.31 40.15
CA LYS A 383 3.37 -2.67 40.66
C LYS A 383 3.35 -2.68 42.18
N ARG A 384 2.53 -3.57 42.75
CA ARG A 384 2.59 -3.90 44.18
C ARG A 384 3.64 -4.95 44.46
N HIS A 385 4.40 -4.75 45.53
CA HIS A 385 5.29 -5.77 46.06
C HIS A 385 5.40 -5.67 47.57
N ARG A 386 5.60 -6.81 48.25
CA ARG A 386 5.80 -6.84 49.70
C ARG A 386 7.26 -6.53 50.02
N SER A 387 7.51 -5.47 50.77
CA SER A 387 8.85 -5.17 51.27
C SER A 387 9.21 -6.12 52.41
N LYS A 388 10.31 -6.86 52.25
CA LYS A 388 10.87 -7.69 53.33
C LYS A 388 11.39 -6.87 54.51
N SER A 389 11.79 -5.62 54.25
CA SER A 389 12.40 -4.73 55.25
C SER A 389 11.38 -3.98 56.10
N PHE A 390 10.19 -3.71 55.55
CA PHE A 390 9.16 -2.90 56.20
C PHE A 390 7.87 -3.67 56.52
N ASP A 391 7.83 -4.97 56.20
CA ASP A 391 6.65 -5.86 56.26
C ASP A 391 5.33 -5.20 55.80
N ARG A 392 5.43 -4.45 54.71
CA ARG A 392 4.34 -3.65 54.13
C ARG A 392 4.33 -3.81 52.62
N GLU A 393 3.13 -3.71 52.04
CA GLU A 393 2.97 -3.60 50.59
C GLU A 393 3.38 -2.20 50.10
N LEU A 394 4.22 -2.16 49.07
CA LEU A 394 4.68 -0.95 48.42
C LEU A 394 4.18 -0.92 46.99
N LEU A 395 3.77 0.27 46.55
CA LEU A 395 3.44 0.56 45.16
C LEU A 395 4.62 1.29 44.51
N THR A 396 5.07 0.83 43.35
CA THR A 396 6.18 1.44 42.60
C THR A 396 5.80 1.66 41.16
N ALA A 397 6.33 2.74 40.57
CA ALA A 397 6.22 3.04 39.14
C ALA A 397 7.51 2.57 38.43
N GLU A 398 7.36 1.63 37.50
CA GLU A 398 8.47 1.11 36.71
C GLU A 398 8.30 1.51 35.23
N PRO A 399 9.30 2.17 34.60
CA PRO A 399 9.23 2.54 33.18
C PRO A 399 8.99 1.33 32.27
N ILE A 400 8.20 1.53 31.21
CA ILE A 400 7.94 0.52 30.18
C ILE A 400 8.46 1.02 28.83
N LYS A 401 9.17 0.15 28.10
CA LYS A 401 9.54 0.42 26.70
C LYS A 401 8.30 0.54 25.81
N VAL A 402 8.29 1.51 24.91
CA VAL A 402 7.20 1.71 23.93
C VAL A 402 6.84 0.44 23.16
N THR A 403 7.83 -0.37 22.80
CA THR A 403 7.64 -1.65 22.08
C THR A 403 6.87 -2.68 22.90
N ASN A 404 6.97 -2.63 24.23
CA ASN A 404 6.21 -3.47 25.13
C ASN A 404 4.80 -2.94 25.29
N ALA A 405 4.63 -1.63 25.44
CA ALA A 405 3.30 -1.00 25.54
C ALA A 405 2.46 -1.23 24.27
N ILE A 406 3.04 -1.02 23.08
CA ILE A 406 2.38 -1.33 21.80
C ILE A 406 2.07 -2.82 21.71
N GLY A 407 3.01 -3.68 22.11
CA GLY A 407 2.78 -5.13 22.13
C GLY A 407 1.58 -5.52 23.01
N GLN A 408 1.44 -4.91 24.19
CA GLN A 408 0.31 -5.14 25.08
C GLN A 408 -1.01 -4.64 24.50
N ALA A 409 -1.01 -3.49 23.82
CA ALA A 409 -2.20 -2.97 23.15
C ALA A 409 -2.64 -3.89 22.00
N MET A 410 -1.73 -4.27 21.11
CA MET A 410 -2.04 -5.10 19.94
C MET A 410 -2.41 -6.55 20.30
N ALA A 411 -1.85 -7.08 21.39
CA ALA A 411 -2.12 -8.46 21.84
C ALA A 411 -3.59 -8.72 22.20
N VAL A 412 -4.37 -7.68 22.48
CA VAL A 412 -5.82 -7.79 22.77
C VAL A 412 -6.58 -8.47 21.64
N GLN A 413 -6.14 -8.28 20.39
CA GLN A 413 -6.71 -8.94 19.20
C GLN A 413 -5.65 -9.74 18.43
N HIS A 414 -4.63 -10.23 19.13
CA HIS A 414 -3.53 -11.02 18.53
C HIS A 414 -2.84 -10.35 17.33
N LEU A 415 -2.86 -9.02 17.27
CA LEU A 415 -2.27 -8.27 16.18
C LEU A 415 -0.76 -8.10 16.38
N ARG A 416 -0.05 -7.95 15.26
CA ARG A 416 1.38 -7.61 15.26
C ARG A 416 1.59 -6.17 15.72
N LYS A 417 2.75 -5.90 16.32
CA LYS A 417 3.10 -4.56 16.84
C LYS A 417 3.07 -3.45 15.78
N ASN A 418 3.25 -3.80 14.51
CA ASN A 418 3.24 -2.88 13.37
C ASN A 418 1.91 -2.89 12.60
N ALA A 419 0.86 -3.54 13.11
CA ALA A 419 -0.43 -3.68 12.41
C ALA A 419 -1.03 -2.32 12.03
N GLY A 420 -0.98 -1.33 12.94
CA GLY A 420 -1.46 0.02 12.67
C GLY A 420 -0.76 0.69 11.48
N ARG A 421 0.54 0.44 11.29
CA ARG A 421 1.30 0.93 10.13
C ARG A 421 0.84 0.31 8.81
N HIS A 422 0.57 -1.00 8.80
CA HIS A 422 0.04 -1.70 7.62
C HIS A 422 -1.37 -1.19 7.29
N TRP A 423 -2.26 -1.18 8.28
CA TRP A 423 -3.64 -0.75 8.12
C TRP A 423 -3.74 0.68 7.64
N LEU A 424 -3.05 1.63 8.29
CA LEU A 424 -3.14 3.04 7.91
C LEU A 424 -2.61 3.26 6.49
N ARG A 425 -1.60 2.51 6.04
CA ARG A 425 -1.08 2.67 4.68
C ARG A 425 -2.14 2.32 3.65
N THR A 426 -2.87 1.23 3.86
CA THR A 426 -4.01 0.84 3.00
C THR A 426 -5.03 1.96 2.86
N LYS A 427 -5.26 2.73 3.93
CA LYS A 427 -6.23 3.82 3.95
C LYS A 427 -5.71 5.08 3.25
N LEU A 428 -4.43 5.40 3.42
CA LEU A 428 -3.82 6.64 2.88
C LEU A 428 -3.43 6.54 1.41
N VAL A 429 -2.93 5.39 0.94
CA VAL A 429 -2.59 5.17 -0.47
C VAL A 429 -3.78 5.52 -1.33
N GLY A 430 -3.64 6.28 -2.41
CA GLY A 430 -4.77 6.70 -3.25
C GLY A 430 -5.58 7.88 -2.72
N GLN A 431 -5.31 8.36 -1.51
CA GLN A 431 -5.99 9.52 -0.90
C GLN A 431 -5.03 10.69 -0.65
N CYS A 432 -3.79 10.36 -0.27
CA CYS A 432 -2.67 11.29 -0.16
C CYS A 432 -1.74 11.18 -1.38
N SER A 433 -0.92 12.21 -1.60
CA SER A 433 0.14 12.19 -2.61
C SER A 433 1.21 11.16 -2.25
N THR A 434 1.95 10.72 -3.28
CA THR A 434 3.09 9.82 -3.09
C THR A 434 4.12 10.42 -2.12
N GLU A 435 4.47 11.70 -2.30
CA GLU A 435 5.45 12.42 -1.50
C GLU A 435 5.03 12.48 -0.03
N THR A 436 3.77 12.81 0.25
CA THR A 436 3.21 12.82 1.61
C THR A 436 3.33 11.46 2.27
N ILE A 437 2.92 10.39 1.58
CA ILE A 437 2.95 9.04 2.13
C ILE A 437 4.40 8.61 2.40
N HIS A 438 5.31 8.89 1.47
CA HIS A 438 6.72 8.56 1.64
C HIS A 438 7.35 9.32 2.80
N ALA A 439 7.08 10.63 2.93
CA ALA A 439 7.54 11.44 4.06
C ALA A 439 6.98 10.92 5.40
N PHE A 440 5.67 10.66 5.47
CA PHE A 440 5.00 10.21 6.69
C PHE A 440 5.45 8.81 7.14
N TYR A 441 5.87 7.95 6.22
CA TYR A 441 6.41 6.62 6.53
C TYR A 441 7.94 6.61 6.72
N GLY A 442 8.63 7.73 6.48
CA GLY A 442 10.09 7.79 6.53
C GLY A 442 10.74 6.95 5.43
N HIS A 443 10.14 6.97 4.24
CA HIS A 443 10.59 6.29 3.03
C HIS A 443 11.10 7.31 2.00
N GLY A 444 12.12 8.10 2.37
CA GLY A 444 12.83 8.96 1.42
C GLY A 444 13.77 8.14 0.51
N PRO A 445 14.20 8.71 -0.64
CA PRO A 445 15.29 8.12 -1.41
C PRO A 445 16.54 7.98 -0.54
N LEU A 446 17.39 6.97 -0.83
CA LEU A 446 18.69 6.86 -0.19
C LEU A 446 19.45 8.19 -0.37
N ASP A 447 20.02 8.71 0.72
CA ASP A 447 20.80 9.95 0.78
C ASP A 447 20.03 11.28 0.58
N SER A 448 18.69 11.25 0.48
CA SER A 448 17.85 12.46 0.57
C SER A 448 16.68 12.25 1.53
N GLY A 449 16.69 13.04 2.60
CA GLY A 449 15.59 13.02 3.57
C GLY A 449 14.39 13.78 3.01
N SER A 450 13.17 13.37 3.33
CA SER A 450 11.96 14.11 2.92
C SER A 450 11.93 15.57 3.44
N TRP A 451 12.82 15.93 4.36
CA TRP A 451 12.91 17.22 5.04
C TRP A 451 14.34 17.77 5.09
N ASP A 452 15.21 17.37 4.15
CA ASP A 452 16.55 17.94 4.04
C ASP A 452 16.55 19.33 3.38
N MET A 453 17.73 19.95 3.28
CA MET A 453 17.88 21.31 2.74
C MET A 453 17.55 21.44 1.24
N PHE A 454 17.43 20.32 0.51
CA PHE A 454 17.06 20.27 -0.90
C PHE A 454 15.62 19.82 -1.10
N SER A 455 14.89 19.48 -0.02
CA SER A 455 13.49 19.11 -0.10
C SER A 455 12.64 20.28 -0.61
N ALA A 456 11.86 20.00 -1.65
CA ALA A 456 10.82 20.90 -2.15
C ALA A 456 9.43 20.60 -1.55
N LEU A 457 9.34 19.67 -0.59
CA LEU A 457 8.08 19.31 0.05
C LEU A 457 7.66 20.39 1.05
N ASP A 458 6.52 21.03 0.80
CA ASP A 458 5.95 22.03 1.70
C ASP A 458 5.27 21.34 2.92
N PRO A 459 5.70 21.61 4.16
CA PRO A 459 5.05 21.08 5.37
C PRO A 459 3.55 21.42 5.46
N ALA A 460 3.11 22.57 4.95
CA ALA A 460 1.70 22.96 4.97
C ALA A 460 0.85 22.09 4.04
N VAL A 461 1.37 21.80 2.83
CA VAL A 461 0.73 20.88 1.87
C VAL A 461 0.70 19.47 2.44
N TYR A 462 1.83 19.00 2.98
CA TYR A 462 1.93 17.70 3.66
C TYR A 462 0.87 17.54 4.76
N ARG A 463 0.72 18.55 5.63
CA ARG A 463 -0.30 18.55 6.67
C ARG A 463 -1.71 18.52 6.09
N ALA A 464 -1.99 19.40 5.13
CA ALA A 464 -3.31 19.49 4.51
C ALA A 464 -3.71 18.15 3.86
N ASP A 465 -2.75 17.49 3.23
CA ASP A 465 -2.95 16.21 2.55
C ASP A 465 -3.28 15.07 3.53
N LEU A 466 -2.58 15.01 4.67
CA LEU A 466 -2.90 14.08 5.77
C LEU A 466 -4.24 14.42 6.43
N ALA A 467 -4.52 15.70 6.68
CA ALA A 467 -5.72 16.16 7.39
C ALA A 467 -7.02 15.75 6.69
N ARG A 468 -7.03 15.67 5.35
CA ARG A 468 -8.19 15.21 4.58
C ARG A 468 -8.60 13.77 4.87
N THR A 469 -7.68 12.94 5.36
CA THR A 469 -7.87 11.48 5.42
C THR A 469 -7.68 10.90 6.82
N LEU A 470 -6.71 11.40 7.60
CA LEU A 470 -6.23 10.73 8.81
C LEU A 470 -7.29 10.64 9.92
N ASP A 471 -7.89 11.78 10.31
CA ASP A 471 -8.95 11.80 11.34
C ASP A 471 -10.19 11.01 10.91
N PRO A 472 -10.76 11.23 9.70
CA PRO A 472 -11.92 10.47 9.24
C PRO A 472 -11.69 8.95 9.26
N VAL A 473 -10.51 8.49 8.85
CA VAL A 473 -10.15 7.07 8.84
C VAL A 473 -10.05 6.50 10.25
N LEU A 474 -9.40 7.21 11.18
CA LEU A 474 -9.27 6.76 12.56
C LEU A 474 -10.63 6.69 13.25
N GLN A 475 -11.45 7.74 13.09
CA GLN A 475 -12.79 7.81 13.67
C GLN A 475 -13.73 6.74 13.10
N ALA A 476 -13.66 6.47 11.79
CA ALA A 476 -14.42 5.38 11.17
C ALA A 476 -14.06 3.99 11.72
N ALA A 477 -12.81 3.80 12.17
CA ALA A 477 -12.37 2.59 12.87
C ALA A 477 -12.78 2.56 14.36
N GLY A 478 -13.44 3.61 14.85
CA GLY A 478 -13.89 3.75 16.23
C GLY A 478 -12.88 4.42 17.18
N TRP A 479 -11.73 4.87 16.68
CA TRP A 479 -10.78 5.62 17.50
C TRP A 479 -11.37 6.97 17.85
N ILE A 480 -11.64 7.17 19.13
CA ILE A 480 -12.21 8.40 19.70
C ILE A 480 -11.37 8.72 20.94
N PRO A 481 -11.00 9.98 21.20
CA PRO A 481 -10.28 10.30 22.43
C PRO A 481 -11.08 9.89 23.68
N ARG A 482 -10.43 9.19 24.62
CA ARG A 482 -11.03 8.72 25.87
C ARG A 482 -10.10 8.92 27.05
N ALA A 483 -10.69 9.33 28.17
CA ALA A 483 -10.04 9.46 29.46
C ALA A 483 -10.44 8.33 30.40
N ALA A 484 -9.54 7.99 31.33
CA ALA A 484 -9.89 7.14 32.45
C ALA A 484 -10.61 7.95 33.52
N ASN A 485 -11.62 7.37 34.17
CA ASN A 485 -12.22 7.98 35.35
C ASN A 485 -11.46 7.54 36.62
N LEU A 486 -10.55 8.37 37.09
CA LEU A 486 -9.76 8.10 38.31
C LEU A 486 -10.61 8.12 39.60
N ALA A 487 -11.77 8.80 39.60
CA ALA A 487 -12.61 8.93 40.79
C ALA A 487 -13.25 7.60 41.25
N ILE A 488 -13.30 6.61 40.37
CA ILE A 488 -13.87 5.27 40.64
C ILE A 488 -12.80 4.20 40.87
N ALA A 489 -11.52 4.59 40.91
CA ALA A 489 -10.41 3.68 41.14
C ALA A 489 -10.16 3.45 42.63
N THR A 490 -9.74 2.23 42.99
CA THR A 490 -9.29 1.89 44.35
C THR A 490 -7.77 1.93 44.42
N LEU A 491 -7.22 2.69 45.38
CA LEU A 491 -5.79 2.76 45.68
C LEU A 491 -5.31 1.58 46.55
#